data_AF-A0A7L2SAF8-F1
#
_entry.id   AF-A0A7L2SAF8-F1
#
_cell.length_a   1.000
_cell.length_b   1.000
_cell.length_c   1.000
_cell.angle_alpha   90.00
_cell.angle_beta   90.00
_cell.angle_gamma   90.00
#
_symmetry.space_group_name_H-M   'P 1'
#
loop_
_entity.id
_entity.type
_entity.pdbx_description
1 polymer ?
#
loop_
_entity_poly.entity_id
_entity_poly.type
_entity_poly.pdbx_seq_one_letter_code
_entity_poly.pdbx_strand_id
1 'polypeptide(L)'
;SQDKVEVEVVQLTAVRIRAPITRMKAGTQMPVYVMGITSSQTPFSFGSAVPGLTFHWSVTKRDTLDVRTRHSEAAFQLPADYNFAVDVYGRVKGRTGLKVVVKVLDAAANQFSNMARELSDEIQIQVFEKLHLVTPEAEAEQILMSPNSFIKLRTNR
;
A
#
# COMPACT_ATOMS: atom_id res chain seq x y z
N SER A 1 34.52 -14.28 22.26
CA SER A 1 33.05 -14.21 22.32
C SER A 1 32.50 -15.21 21.34
N GLN A 2 31.52 -16.03 21.70
CA GLN A 2 30.78 -16.87 20.76
C GLN A 2 29.35 -16.31 20.70
N ASP A 3 29.02 -15.65 19.60
CA ASP A 3 27.67 -15.14 19.39
C ASP A 3 26.81 -16.29 18.85
N LYS A 4 25.70 -16.56 19.55
CA LYS A 4 24.72 -17.58 19.15
C LYS A 4 23.53 -16.89 18.50
N VAL A 5 23.11 -17.37 17.34
CA VAL A 5 21.94 -16.87 16.60
C VAL A 5 20.93 -18.01 16.44
N GLU A 6 19.69 -17.76 16.83
CA GLU A 6 18.57 -18.67 16.58
C GLU A 6 17.91 -18.31 15.25
N VAL A 7 17.62 -19.32 14.43
CA VAL A 7 17.01 -19.16 13.11
C VAL A 7 15.72 -19.98 13.04
N GLU A 8 14.62 -19.31 12.74
CA GLU A 8 13.33 -19.95 12.50
C GLU A 8 13.15 -20.15 10.99
N VAL A 9 12.84 -21.39 10.57
CA VAL A 9 12.57 -21.74 9.17
C VAL A 9 11.07 -22.00 9.02
N VAL A 10 10.40 -21.21 8.18
CA VAL A 10 8.94 -21.26 8.01
C VAL A 10 8.57 -21.30 6.54
N GLN A 11 7.59 -22.14 6.19
CA GLN A 11 6.94 -22.10 4.88
C GLN A 11 5.82 -21.07 4.87
N LEU A 12 5.78 -20.21 3.87
CA LEU A 12 4.71 -19.22 3.73
C LEU A 12 3.44 -19.87 3.23
N THR A 13 2.37 -19.76 4.02
CA THR A 13 1.05 -20.27 3.65
C THR A 13 0.23 -19.25 2.87
N ALA A 14 0.33 -17.98 3.25
CA ALA A 14 -0.34 -16.88 2.59
C ALA A 14 0.41 -15.57 2.88
N VAL A 15 0.06 -14.54 2.10
CA VAL A 15 0.58 -13.18 2.27
C VAL A 15 -0.59 -12.24 2.50
N ARG A 16 -0.31 -11.08 3.09
CA ARG A 16 -1.30 -10.04 3.37
C ARG A 16 -0.73 -8.66 3.15
N ILE A 17 -1.48 -7.81 2.45
CA ILE A 17 -1.20 -6.39 2.33
C ILE A 17 -1.58 -5.72 3.65
N ARG A 18 -0.62 -5.04 4.26
CA ARG A 18 -0.83 -4.13 5.38
C ARG A 18 -0.83 -2.71 4.87
N ALA A 19 -1.95 -2.04 5.08
CA ALA A 19 -2.15 -0.62 4.83
C ALA A 19 -2.63 0.04 6.13
N PRO A 20 -2.06 1.19 6.54
CA PRO A 20 -2.52 1.94 7.71
C PRO A 20 -3.99 2.38 7.61
N ILE A 21 -4.45 2.71 6.40
CA ILE A 21 -5.82 3.14 6.10
C ILE A 21 -6.29 2.52 4.78
N THR A 22 -7.60 2.29 4.65
CA THR A 22 -8.23 1.86 3.38
C THR A 22 -8.99 2.98 2.70
N ARG A 23 -9.02 4.17 3.31
CA ARG A 23 -9.67 5.37 2.79
C ARG A 23 -8.71 6.55 2.90
N MET A 24 -8.27 7.08 1.76
CA MET A 24 -7.25 8.13 1.69
C MET A 24 -7.72 9.33 0.87
N LYS A 25 -7.14 10.49 1.16
CA LYS A 25 -7.44 11.74 0.46
C LYS A 25 -6.70 11.78 -0.87
N ALA A 26 -7.34 12.29 -1.92
CA ALA A 26 -6.67 12.59 -3.18
C ALA A 26 -5.49 13.55 -2.95
N GLY A 27 -4.38 13.31 -3.65
CA GLY A 27 -3.15 14.07 -3.51
C GLY A 27 -2.23 13.63 -2.37
N THR A 28 -2.61 12.62 -1.59
CA THR A 28 -1.78 12.07 -0.48
C THR A 28 -1.14 10.74 -0.86
N GLN A 29 -0.08 10.38 -0.13
CA GLN A 29 0.58 9.08 -0.21
C GLN A 29 0.39 8.26 1.07
N MET A 30 0.44 6.95 0.93
CA MET A 30 0.37 6.01 2.04
C MET A 30 1.33 4.83 1.81
N PRO A 31 2.14 4.46 2.82
CA PRO A 31 2.98 3.27 2.72
C PRO A 31 2.12 2.01 2.86
N VAL A 32 2.43 1.00 2.04
CA VAL A 32 1.85 -0.34 2.12
C VAL A 32 2.95 -1.38 2.00
N TYR A 33 2.78 -2.51 2.68
CA TYR A 33 3.77 -3.58 2.67
C TYR A 33 3.13 -4.95 2.82
N VAL A 34 3.86 -5.98 2.43
CA VAL A 34 3.44 -7.37 2.54
C VAL A 34 3.90 -7.92 3.88
N MET A 35 3.02 -8.65 4.57
CA MET A 35 3.38 -9.52 5.69
C MET A 35 2.88 -10.93 5.41
N GLY A 36 3.38 -11.91 6.16
CA GLY A 36 2.76 -13.23 6.22
C GLY A 36 1.59 -13.24 7.19
N ILE A 37 1.19 -14.45 7.58
CA ILE A 37 0.06 -14.68 8.50
C ILE A 37 0.50 -14.67 9.96
N THR A 38 1.73 -15.12 10.24
CA THR A 38 2.28 -15.14 11.60
C THR A 38 3.08 -13.87 11.90
N SER A 39 3.26 -13.57 13.19
CA SER A 39 3.99 -12.37 13.65
C SER A 39 5.47 -12.35 13.28
N SER A 40 6.09 -13.51 13.04
CA SER A 40 7.50 -13.63 12.60
C SER A 40 7.69 -13.43 11.09
N GLN A 41 6.61 -13.47 10.30
CA GLN A 41 6.64 -13.29 8.84
C GLN A 41 6.49 -11.80 8.48
N THR A 42 7.57 -11.05 8.70
CA THR A 42 7.62 -9.60 8.49
C THR A 42 8.27 -9.24 7.15
N PRO A 43 8.16 -7.99 6.67
CA PRO A 43 8.91 -7.51 5.50
C PRO A 43 10.42 -7.77 5.59
N PHE A 44 10.99 -7.68 6.80
CA PHE A 44 12.41 -7.95 7.03
C PHE A 44 12.76 -9.42 6.75
N SER A 45 11.89 -10.34 7.17
CA SER A 45 12.04 -11.78 6.91
C SER A 45 11.97 -12.13 5.42
N PHE A 46 11.27 -11.33 4.61
CA PHE A 46 11.22 -11.52 3.15
C PHE A 46 12.47 -11.00 2.44
N GLY A 47 13.01 -9.85 2.89
CA GLY A 47 14.23 -9.28 2.36
C GLY A 47 15.48 -10.12 2.61
N SER A 48 15.43 -11.04 3.58
CA SER A 48 16.51 -11.98 3.92
C SER A 48 16.25 -13.42 3.47
N ALA A 49 15.16 -13.68 2.72
CA ALA A 49 14.83 -15.03 2.27
C ALA A 49 15.85 -15.55 1.24
N VAL A 50 16.24 -16.83 1.39
CA VAL A 50 17.14 -17.52 0.45
C VAL A 50 16.50 -18.86 0.04
N PRO A 51 16.18 -19.07 -1.25
CA PRO A 51 16.21 -18.11 -2.37
C PRO A 51 15.23 -16.93 -2.17
N GLY A 52 15.44 -15.82 -2.87
CA GLY A 52 14.60 -14.63 -2.70
C GLY A 52 13.15 -14.82 -3.22
N LEU A 53 12.29 -13.86 -2.89
CA LEU A 53 10.91 -13.77 -3.35
C LEU A 53 10.75 -12.51 -4.21
N THR A 54 9.92 -12.57 -5.26
CA THR A 54 9.59 -11.41 -6.10
C THR A 54 8.19 -10.89 -5.81
N PHE A 55 8.02 -9.57 -5.82
CA PHE A 55 6.76 -8.90 -5.47
C PHE A 55 6.24 -8.07 -6.64
N HIS A 56 5.05 -8.41 -7.12
CA HIS A 56 4.41 -7.75 -8.25
C HIS A 56 3.12 -7.06 -7.80
N TRP A 57 3.11 -5.73 -7.85
CA TRP A 57 1.95 -4.92 -7.48
C TRP A 57 1.13 -4.53 -8.70
N SER A 58 -0.18 -4.53 -8.53
CA SER A 58 -1.13 -4.12 -9.56
C SER A 58 -2.32 -3.39 -8.95
N VAL A 59 -2.91 -2.49 -9.74
CA VAL A 59 -4.09 -1.71 -9.36
C VAL A 59 -5.16 -1.90 -10.42
N THR A 60 -6.39 -2.13 -9.99
CA THR A 60 -7.53 -2.31 -10.90
C THR A 60 -7.87 -1.06 -11.70
N LYS A 61 -7.79 0.13 -11.07
CA LYS A 61 -8.03 1.44 -11.68
C LYS A 61 -6.83 2.39 -11.46
N ARG A 62 -5.99 2.54 -12.50
CA ARG A 62 -4.73 3.31 -12.47
C ARG A 62 -4.94 4.83 -12.44
N ASP A 63 -6.11 5.31 -12.86
CA ASP A 63 -6.53 6.71 -12.76
C ASP A 63 -6.85 7.12 -11.32
N THR A 64 -7.27 6.16 -10.48
CA THR A 64 -7.67 6.37 -9.08
C THR A 64 -6.47 6.27 -8.14
N LEU A 65 -5.61 5.27 -8.31
CA LEU A 65 -4.48 5.00 -7.42
C LEU A 65 -3.25 4.60 -8.24
N ASP A 66 -2.11 5.15 -7.83
CA ASP A 66 -0.81 4.93 -8.44
C ASP A 66 0.11 4.20 -7.45
N VAL A 67 0.96 3.28 -7.91
CA VAL A 67 1.89 2.51 -7.06
C VAL A 67 3.30 2.97 -7.38
N ARG A 68 4.05 3.35 -6.37
CA ARG A 68 5.41 3.86 -6.49
C ARG A 68 6.35 3.08 -5.59
N THR A 69 7.58 2.87 -6.06
CA THR A 69 8.63 2.33 -5.20
C THR A 69 9.03 3.38 -4.16
N ARG A 70 9.46 2.93 -2.97
CA ARG A 70 9.90 3.83 -1.89
C ARG A 70 11.12 4.69 -2.24
N HIS A 71 11.83 4.34 -3.32
CA HIS A 71 13.00 5.08 -3.81
C HIS A 71 12.73 5.78 -5.14
N SER A 72 11.46 5.95 -5.52
CA SER A 72 11.07 6.62 -6.76
C SER A 72 11.57 8.06 -6.84
N GLU A 73 11.67 8.78 -5.71
CA GLU A 73 12.24 10.13 -5.66
C GLU A 73 13.75 10.18 -5.97
N ALA A 74 14.48 9.09 -5.68
CA ALA A 74 15.91 8.98 -5.96
C ALA A 74 16.21 8.45 -7.37
N ALA A 75 15.19 8.30 -8.23
CA ALA A 75 15.28 7.64 -9.54
C ALA A 75 15.90 6.23 -9.49
N PHE A 76 15.83 5.58 -8.33
CA PHE A 76 16.41 4.26 -8.12
C PHE A 76 15.37 3.17 -8.39
N GLN A 77 15.63 2.34 -9.39
CA GLN A 77 14.79 1.18 -9.70
C GLN A 77 15.16 0.03 -8.77
N LEU A 78 14.33 -0.21 -7.76
CA LEU A 78 14.43 -1.40 -6.91
C LEU A 78 14.16 -2.66 -7.76
N PRO A 79 15.02 -3.69 -7.66
CA PRO A 79 14.71 -5.02 -8.16
C PRO A 79 13.37 -5.52 -7.60
N ALA A 80 12.68 -6.38 -8.36
CA ALA A 80 11.40 -6.95 -7.95
C ALA A 80 11.47 -7.70 -6.60
N ASP A 81 12.66 -8.17 -6.23
CA ASP A 81 12.95 -8.90 -5.00
C ASP A 81 12.76 -8.05 -3.73
N TYR A 82 12.90 -6.73 -3.85
CA TYR A 82 12.82 -5.78 -2.74
C TYR A 82 11.55 -4.94 -2.75
N ASN A 83 10.61 -5.24 -3.65
CA ASN A 83 9.32 -4.55 -3.74
C ASN A 83 8.28 -5.09 -2.74
N PHE A 84 8.66 -5.71 -1.63
CA PHE A 84 7.72 -6.12 -0.58
C PHE A 84 7.04 -4.94 0.13
N ALA A 85 7.50 -3.71 -0.10
CA ALA A 85 6.90 -2.48 0.38
C ALA A 85 6.94 -1.38 -0.69
N VAL A 86 5.82 -0.69 -0.85
CA VAL A 86 5.60 0.36 -1.85
C VAL A 86 4.79 1.50 -1.23
N ASP A 87 4.82 2.66 -1.88
CA ASP A 87 3.93 3.76 -1.56
C ASP A 87 2.80 3.81 -2.58
N VAL A 88 1.58 4.03 -2.10
CA VAL A 88 0.42 4.26 -2.98
C VAL A 88 0.02 5.72 -2.93
N TYR A 89 -0.28 6.29 -4.10
CA TYR A 89 -0.64 7.69 -4.26
C TYR A 89 -2.07 7.82 -4.78
N GLY A 90 -2.92 8.50 -4.01
CA GLY A 90 -4.32 8.75 -4.38
C GLY A 90 -4.41 9.85 -5.44
N ARG A 91 -4.91 9.53 -6.63
CA ARG A 91 -5.01 10.44 -7.78
C ARG A 91 -6.40 11.06 -7.88
N VAL A 92 -7.36 10.30 -8.40
CA VAL A 92 -8.74 10.73 -8.63
C VAL A 92 -9.66 10.06 -7.62
N LYS A 93 -10.79 10.69 -7.29
CA LYS A 93 -11.80 10.09 -6.42
C LYS A 93 -12.32 8.78 -7.02
N GLY A 94 -12.42 7.75 -6.20
CA GLY A 94 -12.88 6.44 -6.65
C GLY A 94 -12.60 5.33 -5.67
N ARG A 95 -13.04 4.12 -6.03
CA ARG A 95 -12.69 2.88 -5.32
C ARG A 95 -11.93 1.98 -6.28
N THR A 96 -10.82 1.44 -5.81
CA THR A 96 -9.90 0.61 -6.60
C THR A 96 -9.30 -0.49 -5.73
N GLY A 97 -9.12 -1.68 -6.30
CA GLY A 97 -8.35 -2.77 -5.71
C GLY A 97 -6.86 -2.58 -5.91
N LEU A 98 -6.09 -2.82 -4.84
CA LEU A 98 -4.64 -2.97 -4.83
C LEU A 98 -4.32 -4.44 -4.58
N LYS A 99 -3.65 -5.08 -5.53
CA LYS A 99 -3.29 -6.50 -5.49
C LYS A 99 -1.78 -6.68 -5.53
N VAL A 100 -1.29 -7.61 -4.71
CA VAL A 100 0.10 -8.09 -4.75
C VAL A 100 0.13 -9.57 -5.12
N VAL A 101 1.07 -9.95 -5.97
CA VAL A 101 1.40 -11.34 -6.29
C VAL A 101 2.86 -11.59 -5.93
N VAL A 102 3.09 -12.59 -5.08
CA VAL A 102 4.40 -12.99 -4.57
C VAL A 102 4.78 -14.32 -5.19
N LYS A 103 5.97 -14.39 -5.80
CA LYS A 103 6.48 -15.60 -6.46
C LYS A 103 7.85 -15.97 -5.89
N VAL A 104 8.11 -17.27 -5.78
CA VAL A 104 9.44 -17.79 -5.45
C VAL A 104 10.38 -17.65 -6.65
N LEU A 105 11.66 -17.34 -6.41
CA LEU A 105 12.69 -17.38 -7.45
C LEU A 105 13.04 -18.82 -7.86
N ASP A 106 13.00 -19.75 -6.90
CA ASP A 106 13.26 -21.16 -7.13
C ASP A 106 12.05 -22.00 -6.66
N ALA A 107 11.38 -22.65 -7.62
CA ALA A 107 10.25 -23.51 -7.34
C ALA A 107 10.62 -24.80 -6.59
N ALA A 108 11.88 -25.23 -6.64
CA ALA A 108 12.37 -26.41 -5.92
C ALA A 108 12.64 -26.11 -4.43
N ALA A 109 12.74 -24.84 -4.04
CA ALA A 109 13.07 -24.42 -2.68
C ALA A 109 11.93 -24.59 -1.66
N ASN A 110 10.73 -25.01 -2.08
CA ASN A 110 9.58 -25.33 -1.20
C ASN A 110 9.26 -24.24 -0.16
N GLN A 111 9.42 -22.97 -0.54
CA GLN A 111 9.21 -21.83 0.38
C GLN A 111 7.73 -21.54 0.63
N PHE A 112 6.84 -21.98 -0.25
CA PHE A 112 5.40 -21.88 -0.10
C PHE A 112 4.79 -23.22 0.29
N SER A 113 3.77 -23.19 1.15
CA SER A 113 3.04 -24.39 1.54
C SER A 113 2.22 -24.97 0.38
N ASN A 114 1.88 -26.25 0.44
CA ASN A 114 0.98 -26.93 -0.50
C ASN A 114 1.42 -26.89 -1.98
N MET A 115 2.73 -26.80 -2.23
CA MET A 115 3.30 -26.70 -3.59
C MET A 115 2.76 -25.49 -4.39
N ALA A 116 2.32 -24.44 -3.70
CA ALA A 116 1.88 -23.21 -4.36
C ALA A 116 3.07 -22.56 -5.09
N ARG A 117 2.82 -22.06 -6.30
CA ARG A 117 3.84 -21.32 -7.09
C ARG A 117 3.77 -19.81 -6.87
N GLU A 118 2.61 -19.33 -6.47
CA GLU A 118 2.36 -17.92 -6.18
C GLU A 118 1.39 -17.77 -5.01
N LEU A 119 1.57 -16.71 -4.25
CA LEU A 119 0.65 -16.25 -3.22
C LEU A 119 0.16 -14.86 -3.60
N SER A 120 -1.07 -14.52 -3.28
CA SER A 120 -1.61 -13.20 -3.58
C SER A 120 -2.55 -12.70 -2.49
N ASP A 121 -2.62 -11.39 -2.36
CA ASP A 121 -3.64 -10.71 -1.56
C ASP A 121 -4.13 -9.45 -2.29
N GLU A 122 -5.36 -9.05 -2.00
CA GLU A 122 -6.00 -7.87 -2.59
C GLU A 122 -6.81 -7.11 -1.55
N ILE A 123 -6.60 -5.80 -1.47
CA ILE A 123 -7.36 -4.89 -0.61
C ILE A 123 -8.06 -3.82 -1.44
N GLN A 124 -9.19 -3.33 -0.94
CA GLN A 124 -9.93 -2.24 -1.58
C GLN A 124 -9.54 -0.90 -0.93
N ILE A 125 -9.15 0.06 -1.76
CA ILE A 125 -8.79 1.43 -1.35
C ILE A 125 -9.80 2.42 -1.93
N GLN A 126 -10.30 3.31 -1.09
CA GLN A 126 -11.17 4.41 -1.47
C GLN A 126 -10.38 5.73 -1.43
N VAL A 127 -10.32 6.41 -2.57
CA VAL A 127 -9.78 7.76 -2.71
C VAL A 127 -10.94 8.76 -2.67
N PHE A 128 -10.87 9.75 -1.79
CA PHE A 128 -11.88 10.80 -1.66
C PHE A 128 -11.27 12.20 -1.84
N GLU A 129 -12.07 13.13 -2.34
CA GLU A 129 -11.62 14.52 -2.56
C GLU A 129 -11.50 15.32 -1.25
N LYS A 130 -10.64 16.35 -1.27
CA LYS A 130 -10.60 17.36 -0.20
C LYS A 130 -12.01 17.97 -0.06
N LEU A 131 -12.46 18.13 1.18
CA LEU A 131 -13.67 18.89 1.47
C LEU A 131 -13.44 20.35 1.05
N HIS A 132 -14.34 20.91 0.26
CA HIS A 132 -14.32 22.33 -0.09
C HIS A 132 -15.74 22.90 -0.13
N LEU A 133 -15.85 24.22 0.02
CA LEU A 133 -17.13 24.92 -0.14
C LEU A 133 -17.39 25.13 -1.63
N VAL A 134 -18.56 24.69 -2.06
CA VAL A 134 -19.13 24.93 -3.39
C VAL A 134 -19.93 26.24 -3.38
N THR A 135 -20.45 26.65 -2.22
CA THR A 135 -21.18 27.91 -2.07
C THR A 135 -20.94 28.48 -0.68
N PRO A 136 -20.31 29.68 -0.56
CA PRO A 136 -19.51 30.34 -1.60
C PRO A 136 -18.33 29.44 -2.04
N GLU A 137 -17.81 29.62 -3.25
CA GLU A 137 -16.64 28.86 -3.71
C GLU A 137 -15.39 29.33 -2.96
N ALA A 138 -14.95 28.53 -1.98
CA ALA A 138 -13.83 28.86 -1.11
C ALA A 138 -13.20 27.59 -0.51
N GLU A 139 -11.93 27.68 -0.11
CA GLU A 139 -11.37 26.70 0.80
C GLU A 139 -12.07 26.81 2.15
N ALA A 140 -12.45 25.68 2.74
CA ALA A 140 -13.23 25.61 3.99
C ALA A 140 -12.43 25.97 5.25
N GLU A 141 -11.46 26.89 5.14
CA GLU A 141 -10.57 27.26 6.24
C GLU A 141 -11.10 28.49 6.99
N GLN A 142 -11.60 29.51 6.28
CA GLN A 142 -12.08 30.76 6.88
C GLN A 142 -13.26 31.33 6.09
N ILE A 143 -14.28 31.84 6.80
CA ILE A 143 -15.44 32.51 6.22
C ILE A 143 -15.57 33.88 6.88
N LEU A 144 -15.45 34.94 6.09
CA LEU A 144 -15.68 36.30 6.55
C LEU A 144 -17.12 36.71 6.23
N MET A 145 -17.86 37.17 7.25
CA MET A 145 -19.24 37.59 7.11
C MET A 145 -19.53 38.83 7.95
N SER A 146 -20.46 39.68 7.50
CA SER A 146 -20.89 40.84 8.26
C SER A 146 -21.74 40.42 9.46
N PRO A 147 -21.73 41.19 10.57
CA PRO A 147 -22.64 40.96 11.69
C PRO A 147 -24.10 40.93 11.21
N ASN A 148 -24.92 40.07 11.81
CA ASN A 148 -26.35 39.89 11.48
C ASN A 148 -26.63 39.49 10.01
N SER A 149 -25.66 38.87 9.31
CA SER A 149 -25.87 38.30 7.98
C SER A 149 -26.12 36.79 8.03
N PHE A 150 -26.73 36.26 6.97
CA PHE A 150 -26.94 34.82 6.76
C PHE A 150 -26.19 34.38 5.51
N ILE A 151 -25.49 33.26 5.59
CA ILE A 151 -24.81 32.64 4.45
C ILE A 151 -25.18 31.17 4.37
N LYS A 152 -25.62 30.74 3.18
CA LYS A 152 -25.92 29.33 2.92
C LYS A 152 -24.65 28.63 2.47
N LEU A 153 -24.13 27.74 3.30
CA LEU A 153 -22.96 26.95 2.99
C LEU A 153 -23.36 25.64 2.29
N ARG A 154 -22.65 25.33 1.20
CA ARG A 154 -22.77 24.05 0.51
C ARG A 154 -21.37 23.49 0.27
N THR A 155 -21.17 22.21 0.58
CA THR A 155 -19.90 21.50 0.36
C THR A 155 -19.97 20.57 -0.85
N ASN A 156 -18.83 20.01 -1.25
CA ASN A 156 -18.76 18.94 -2.25
C ASN A 156 -19.16 17.54 -1.73
N ARG A 157 -19.86 17.51 -0.59
CA ARG A 157 -20.41 16.33 0.06
C ARG A 157 -21.89 16.52 0.27
#